data_AF-A0AAV2NT24-F1
#
_entry.id   AF-A0AAV2NT24-F1
#
_cell.length_a   1.000
_cell.length_b   1.000
_cell.length_c   1.000
_cell.angle_alpha   90.00
_cell.angle_beta   90.00
_cell.angle_gamma   90.00
#
_symmetry.space_group_name_H-M   'P 1'
#
loop_
_entity.id
_entity.type
_entity.pdbx_description
1 polymer ?
#
loop_
_entity_poly.entity_id
_entity_poly.type
_entity_poly.pdbx_seq_one_letter_code
_entity_poly.pdbx_strand_id
1 'polypeptide(L)'
;MTTALYLEHYLDSLEHLPIELQRNFTLMRDLDARAQGLMKDIDKLADDYLRNVKKESSEKRKEQLAHIQSLFNKAKEYGDDKVQLAIQTYELVDKHIRRLDSDLARFEAEIQDKTLNSNRAQEESNASKKGRKKLKEKEKRKKGNTVSSEDEAKNARKKQKKGGSVASASSTGAVGGGAQVDSTALGHPADVLDMPVDPNEPTYCLCHQVSYGEMIGCDNPDCPIEWFHFACVGLTTKPKGKWYCPKCTQDRKKK
;
A
#
# COMPACT_ATOMS: atom_id res chain seq x y z
N MET A 1 7.83 11.37 27.65
CA MET A 1 7.96 12.65 26.91
C MET A 1 8.03 12.45 25.40
N THR A 2 8.64 11.38 24.88
CA THR A 2 8.75 11.16 23.42
C THR A 2 7.45 10.81 22.70
N THR A 3 6.49 10.15 23.37
CA THR A 3 5.17 9.82 22.80
C THR A 3 4.26 11.01 22.56
N ALA A 4 4.41 12.11 23.33
CA ALA A 4 3.58 13.30 23.18
C ALA A 4 3.97 14.12 21.94
N LEU A 5 5.28 14.31 21.71
CA LEU A 5 5.79 14.98 20.51
C LEU A 5 5.46 14.21 19.21
N TYR A 6 5.34 12.89 19.28
CA TYR A 6 4.98 12.05 18.13
C TYR A 6 3.50 12.20 17.74
N LEU A 7 2.62 12.25 18.76
CA LEU A 7 1.19 12.45 18.54
C LEU A 7 0.92 13.85 17.98
N GLU A 8 1.64 14.86 18.46
CA GLU A 8 1.57 16.22 17.92
C GLU A 8 2.02 16.26 16.45
N HIS A 9 3.14 15.63 16.11
CA HIS A 9 3.64 15.59 14.72
C HIS A 9 2.73 14.76 13.79
N TYR A 10 2.05 13.75 14.32
CA TYR A 10 1.03 12.96 13.62
C TYR A 10 -0.22 13.79 13.35
N LEU A 11 -0.73 14.49 14.38
CA LEU A 11 -1.89 15.38 14.29
C LEU A 11 -1.62 16.56 13.35
N ASP A 12 -0.46 17.20 13.42
CA ASP A 12 -0.04 18.27 12.49
C ASP A 12 -0.03 17.80 11.02
N SER A 13 0.40 16.56 10.79
CA SER A 13 0.43 15.97 9.44
C SER A 13 -0.96 15.64 8.90
N LEU A 14 -1.91 15.35 9.78
CA LEU A 14 -3.29 14.99 9.42
C LEU A 14 -4.25 16.18 9.43
N GLU A 15 -3.90 17.29 10.07
CA GLU A 15 -4.80 18.44 10.18
C GLU A 15 -5.03 19.15 8.83
N HIS A 16 -4.02 19.14 7.96
CA HIS A 16 -4.04 19.85 6.68
C HIS A 16 -4.62 19.00 5.54
N LEU A 17 -4.46 17.67 5.60
CA LEU A 17 -4.82 16.76 4.52
C LEU A 17 -6.34 16.76 4.19
N PRO A 18 -7.27 16.68 5.16
CA PRO A 18 -8.71 16.73 4.87
C PRO A 18 -9.15 18.04 4.22
N ILE A 19 -8.56 19.17 4.63
CA ILE A 19 -8.87 20.50 4.10
C ILE A 19 -8.39 20.60 2.65
N GLU A 20 -7.17 20.14 2.37
CA GLU A 20 -6.61 20.11 1.01
C GLU A 20 -7.39 19.17 0.08
N LEU A 21 -7.75 17.96 0.56
CA LEU A 21 -8.60 17.02 -0.17
C LEU A 21 -9.96 17.63 -0.48
N GLN A 22 -10.64 18.22 0.52
CA GLN A 22 -11.94 18.85 0.32
C GLN A 22 -11.86 19.98 -0.70
N ARG A 23 -10.80 20.80 -0.66
CA ARG A 23 -10.56 21.84 -1.65
C ARG A 23 -10.37 21.27 -3.06
N ASN A 24 -9.54 20.23 -3.20
CA ASN A 24 -9.26 19.60 -4.49
C ASN A 24 -10.50 18.91 -5.08
N PHE A 25 -11.29 18.19 -4.27
CA PHE A 25 -12.54 17.59 -4.73
C PHE A 25 -13.59 18.64 -5.11
N THR A 26 -13.66 19.75 -4.38
CA THR A 26 -14.54 20.87 -4.76
C THR A 26 -14.13 21.44 -6.12
N LEU A 27 -12.84 21.69 -6.32
CA LEU A 27 -12.31 22.21 -7.58
C LEU A 27 -12.49 21.22 -8.75
N MET A 28 -12.28 19.92 -8.51
CA MET A 28 -12.54 18.87 -9.52
C MET A 28 -14.01 18.86 -9.94
N ARG A 29 -14.95 18.98 -9.00
CA ARG A 29 -16.38 19.04 -9.29
C ARG A 29 -16.75 20.32 -10.05
N ASP A 30 -16.12 21.46 -9.73
CA ASP A 30 -16.35 22.72 -10.44
C ASP A 30 -15.78 22.70 -11.87
N LEU A 31 -14.65 22.02 -12.09
CA LEU A 31 -14.10 21.78 -13.44
C LEU A 31 -15.02 20.84 -14.23
N ASP A 32 -15.50 19.76 -13.61
CA ASP A 32 -16.41 18.81 -14.23
C ASP A 32 -17.75 19.46 -14.63
N ALA A 33 -18.33 20.27 -13.74
CA ALA A 33 -19.57 21.01 -14.02
C ALA A 33 -19.39 21.99 -15.20
N ARG A 34 -18.25 22.68 -15.28
CA ARG A 34 -17.93 23.60 -16.38
C ARG A 34 -17.73 22.84 -17.71
N ALA A 35 -17.00 21.73 -17.69
CA ALA A 35 -16.81 20.87 -18.86
C ALA A 35 -18.14 20.32 -19.37
N GLN A 36 -18.98 19.76 -18.48
CA GLN A 36 -20.32 19.27 -18.83
C GLN A 36 -21.24 20.37 -19.36
N GLY A 37 -21.15 21.59 -18.82
CA GLY A 37 -21.86 22.75 -19.32
C GLY A 37 -21.50 23.04 -20.78
N LEU A 38 -20.20 23.12 -21.08
CA LEU A 38 -19.71 23.32 -22.44
C LEU A 38 -20.12 22.17 -23.38
N MET A 39 -20.06 20.92 -22.92
CA MET A 39 -20.49 19.77 -23.73
C MET A 39 -21.97 19.88 -24.13
N LYS A 40 -22.85 20.27 -23.20
CA LYS A 40 -24.28 20.49 -23.50
C LYS A 40 -24.49 21.63 -24.50
N ASP A 41 -23.69 22.68 -24.42
CA ASP A 41 -23.80 23.80 -25.36
C ASP A 41 -23.23 23.45 -26.74
N ILE A 42 -22.17 22.64 -26.80
CA ILE A 42 -21.64 22.04 -28.03
C ILE A 42 -22.70 21.16 -28.70
N ASP A 43 -23.39 20.30 -27.95
CA ASP A 43 -24.44 19.42 -28.50
C ASP A 43 -25.58 20.24 -29.13
N LYS A 44 -26.04 21.31 -28.44
CA LYS A 44 -27.06 22.22 -28.98
C LYS A 44 -26.60 22.93 -30.25
N LEU A 45 -25.37 23.46 -30.25
CA LEU A 45 -24.81 24.15 -31.41
C LEU A 45 -24.60 23.20 -32.59
N ALA A 46 -24.20 21.96 -32.33
CA ALA A 46 -24.07 20.92 -33.34
C ALA A 46 -25.42 20.54 -33.94
N ASP A 47 -26.46 20.38 -33.12
CA ASP A 47 -27.83 20.13 -33.57
C ASP A 47 -28.36 21.27 -34.44
N ASP A 48 -28.16 22.52 -34.01
CA ASP A 48 -28.58 23.70 -34.79
C ASP A 48 -27.81 23.84 -36.11
N TYR A 49 -26.50 23.54 -36.10
CA TYR A 49 -25.69 23.49 -37.30
C TYR A 49 -26.24 22.45 -38.28
N LEU A 50 -26.50 21.22 -37.84
CA LEU A 50 -27.03 20.14 -38.67
C LEU A 50 -28.41 20.46 -39.25
N ARG A 51 -29.27 21.13 -38.48
CA ARG A 51 -30.62 21.56 -38.93
C ARG A 51 -30.55 22.66 -39.98
N ASN A 52 -29.59 23.58 -39.86
CA ASN A 52 -29.49 24.77 -40.71
C ASN A 52 -28.43 24.66 -41.82
N VAL A 53 -27.68 23.55 -41.90
CA VAL A 53 -26.54 23.34 -42.81
C VAL A 53 -26.87 23.61 -44.29
N LYS A 54 -28.11 23.34 -44.71
CA LYS A 54 -28.58 23.54 -46.09
C LYS A 54 -29.16 24.94 -46.35
N LYS A 55 -29.52 25.67 -45.30
CA LYS A 55 -30.16 26.99 -45.36
C LYS A 55 -29.15 28.13 -45.21
N GLU A 56 -28.07 27.88 -44.49
CA GLU A 56 -27.03 28.84 -44.17
C GLU A 56 -25.97 28.97 -45.28
N SER A 57 -25.37 30.16 -45.39
CA SER A 57 -24.30 30.42 -46.36
C SER A 57 -23.03 29.64 -46.02
N SER A 58 -22.16 29.44 -47.01
CA SER A 58 -20.89 28.72 -46.81
C SER A 58 -19.99 29.39 -45.77
N GLU A 59 -20.03 30.72 -45.64
CA GLU A 59 -19.21 31.45 -44.69
C GLU A 59 -19.72 31.29 -43.25
N LYS A 60 -21.03 31.45 -43.02
CA LYS A 60 -21.58 31.23 -41.68
C LYS A 60 -21.42 29.80 -41.18
N ARG A 61 -21.47 28.80 -42.08
CA ARG A 61 -21.16 27.41 -41.71
C ARG A 61 -19.73 27.23 -41.21
N LYS A 62 -18.74 27.88 -41.84
CA LYS A 62 -17.36 27.84 -41.37
C LYS A 62 -17.23 28.51 -40.01
N GLU A 63 -17.90 29.65 -39.83
CA GLU A 63 -17.88 30.39 -38.57
C GLU A 63 -18.51 29.58 -37.42
N GLN A 64 -19.66 28.93 -37.66
CA GLN A 64 -20.29 28.04 -36.67
C GLN A 64 -19.41 26.85 -36.32
N LEU A 65 -18.78 26.19 -37.31
CA LEU A 65 -17.84 25.10 -37.05
C LEU A 65 -16.63 25.55 -36.24
N ALA A 66 -16.05 26.71 -36.56
CA ALA A 66 -14.93 27.28 -35.81
C ALA A 66 -15.34 27.59 -34.36
N HIS A 67 -16.57 28.08 -34.15
CA HIS A 67 -17.09 28.32 -32.81
C HIS A 67 -17.27 27.02 -32.01
N ILE A 68 -17.87 25.99 -32.60
CA ILE A 68 -18.00 24.66 -31.97
C ILE A 68 -16.62 24.08 -31.63
N GLN A 69 -15.65 24.19 -32.54
CA GLN A 69 -14.29 23.72 -32.30
C GLN A 69 -13.61 24.46 -31.15
N SER A 70 -13.81 25.77 -31.03
CA SER A 70 -13.29 26.57 -29.91
C SER A 70 -13.87 26.12 -28.57
N LEU A 71 -15.18 25.89 -28.50
CA LEU A 71 -15.83 25.36 -27.29
C LEU A 71 -15.34 23.96 -26.94
N PHE A 72 -15.15 23.09 -27.94
CA PHE A 72 -14.63 21.75 -27.74
C PHE A 72 -13.20 21.76 -27.18
N ASN A 73 -12.32 22.61 -27.72
CA ASN A 73 -10.98 22.80 -27.17
C ASN A 73 -11.03 23.27 -25.72
N LYS A 74 -11.93 24.19 -25.38
CA LYS A 74 -12.10 24.67 -24.01
C LYS A 74 -12.67 23.60 -23.06
N ALA A 75 -13.59 22.77 -23.53
CA ALA A 75 -14.08 21.63 -22.76
C ALA A 75 -12.97 20.60 -22.52
N LYS A 76 -12.11 20.37 -23.51
CA LYS A 76 -10.92 19.53 -23.39
C LYS A 76 -9.93 20.10 -22.38
N GLU A 77 -9.64 21.40 -22.42
CA GLU A 77 -8.77 22.06 -21.42
C GLU A 77 -9.26 21.83 -19.99
N TYR A 78 -10.57 21.97 -19.73
CA TYR A 78 -11.12 21.63 -18.40
C TYR A 78 -10.98 20.14 -18.04
N GLY A 79 -11.04 19.25 -19.02
CA GLY A 79 -10.77 17.82 -18.84
C GLY A 79 -9.31 17.57 -18.46
N ASP A 80 -8.37 18.19 -19.16
CA ASP A 80 -6.93 18.08 -18.90
C ASP A 80 -6.58 18.63 -17.50
N ASP A 81 -7.12 19.80 -17.13
CA ASP A 81 -6.98 20.39 -15.79
C ASP A 81 -7.54 19.46 -14.70
N LYS A 82 -8.67 18.81 -14.95
CA LYS A 82 -9.29 17.85 -14.02
C LYS A 82 -8.40 16.63 -13.81
N VAL A 83 -7.79 16.11 -14.89
CA VAL A 83 -6.85 14.99 -14.81
C VAL A 83 -5.62 15.38 -14.01
N GLN A 84 -5.03 16.54 -14.26
CA GLN A 84 -3.88 17.03 -13.49
C GLN A 84 -4.20 17.19 -12.00
N LEU A 85 -5.37 17.75 -11.68
CA LEU A 85 -5.80 17.90 -10.30
C LEU A 85 -6.03 16.55 -9.60
N ALA A 86 -6.55 15.55 -10.32
CA ALA A 86 -6.70 14.20 -9.80
C ALA A 86 -5.34 13.55 -9.50
N ILE A 87 -4.37 13.69 -10.41
CA ILE A 87 -2.99 13.21 -10.22
C ILE A 87 -2.37 13.86 -8.98
N GLN A 88 -2.44 15.19 -8.87
CA GLN A 88 -1.91 15.93 -7.72
C GLN A 88 -2.57 15.47 -6.40
N THR A 89 -3.88 15.22 -6.41
CA THR A 89 -4.61 14.76 -5.23
C THR A 89 -4.22 13.34 -4.84
N TYR A 90 -4.00 12.47 -5.83
CA TYR A 90 -3.51 11.11 -5.61
C TYR A 90 -2.10 11.10 -5.02
N GLU A 91 -1.17 11.87 -5.59
CA GLU A 91 0.21 11.99 -5.10
C GLU A 91 0.28 12.56 -3.69
N LEU A 92 -0.60 13.52 -3.36
CA LEU A 92 -0.74 14.03 -1.99
C LEU A 92 -1.08 12.89 -1.03
N VAL A 93 -2.11 12.10 -1.35
CA VAL A 93 -2.55 10.98 -0.51
C VAL A 93 -1.46 9.91 -0.39
N ASP A 94 -0.82 9.50 -1.49
CA ASP A 94 0.28 8.52 -1.50
C ASP A 94 1.46 8.98 -0.61
N LYS A 95 1.81 10.27 -0.67
CA LYS A 95 2.84 10.85 0.20
C LYS A 95 2.47 10.74 1.68
N HIS A 96 1.20 10.94 2.03
CA HIS A 96 0.73 10.76 3.40
C HIS A 96 0.73 9.29 3.81
N ILE A 97 0.30 8.37 2.95
CA ILE A 97 0.36 6.92 3.20
C ILE A 97 1.80 6.48 3.49
N ARG A 98 2.76 6.80 2.61
CA ARG A 98 4.17 6.42 2.80
C ARG A 98 4.77 6.97 4.10
N ARG A 99 4.37 8.19 4.48
CA ARG A 99 4.80 8.79 5.74
C ARG A 99 4.23 8.04 6.94
N LEU A 100 2.94 7.72 6.91
CA LEU A 100 2.27 6.94 7.94
C LEU A 100 2.89 5.55 8.08
N ASP A 101 3.17 4.86 6.97
CA ASP A 101 3.83 3.55 6.98
C ASP A 101 5.23 3.61 7.58
N SER A 102 6.00 4.65 7.24
CA SER A 102 7.35 4.88 7.79
C SER A 102 7.30 5.13 9.30
N ASP A 103 6.33 5.92 9.75
CA ASP A 103 6.11 6.23 11.16
C ASP A 103 5.64 5.00 11.95
N LEU A 104 4.76 4.18 11.37
CA LEU A 104 4.32 2.90 11.95
C LEU A 104 5.48 1.92 12.09
N ALA A 105 6.27 1.71 11.03
CA ALA A 105 7.42 0.81 11.06
C ALA A 105 8.45 1.23 12.13
N ARG A 106 8.70 2.54 12.27
CA ARG A 106 9.56 3.06 13.33
C ARG A 106 8.97 2.81 14.72
N PHE A 107 7.67 3.01 14.89
CA PHE A 107 6.99 2.78 16.16
C PHE A 107 7.04 1.30 16.58
N GLU A 108 6.83 0.37 15.65
CA GLU A 108 6.98 -1.07 15.88
C GLU A 108 8.40 -1.42 16.33
N ALA A 109 9.42 -0.86 15.67
CA ALA A 109 10.82 -1.07 16.03
C ALA A 109 11.15 -0.54 17.45
N GLU A 110 10.64 0.64 17.82
CA GLU A 110 10.84 1.21 19.16
C GLU A 110 10.12 0.40 20.26
N ILE A 111 8.95 -0.17 19.98
CA ILE A 111 8.24 -1.09 20.90
C ILE A 111 9.03 -2.39 21.08
N GLN A 112 9.52 -2.97 19.98
CA GLN A 112 10.34 -4.18 20.03
C GLN A 112 11.62 -3.93 20.84
N ASP A 113 12.32 -2.83 20.62
CA ASP A 113 13.54 -2.50 21.38
C ASP A 113 13.26 -2.26 22.87
N LYS A 114 12.16 -1.56 23.22
CA LYS A 114 11.73 -1.42 24.62
C LYS A 114 11.42 -2.77 25.27
N THR A 115 10.73 -3.66 24.56
CA THR A 115 10.41 -5.01 25.06
C THR A 115 11.68 -5.83 25.29
N LEU A 116 12.63 -5.80 24.34
CA LEU A 116 13.91 -6.48 24.45
C LEU A 116 14.77 -5.91 25.59
N ASN A 117 14.80 -4.59 25.75
CA ASN A 117 15.56 -3.93 26.82
C ASN A 117 14.93 -4.15 28.21
N SER A 118 13.60 -4.19 28.33
CA SER A 118 12.91 -4.56 29.58
C SER A 118 13.18 -6.02 29.96
N ASN A 119 13.15 -6.96 29.01
CA ASN A 119 13.48 -8.36 29.26
C ASN A 119 14.96 -8.53 29.68
N ARG A 120 15.88 -7.79 29.04
CA ARG A 120 17.32 -7.84 29.36
C ARG A 120 17.63 -7.27 30.75
N ALA A 121 16.95 -6.20 31.16
CA ALA A 121 17.05 -5.66 32.53
C ALA A 121 16.47 -6.61 33.59
N GLN A 122 15.41 -7.35 33.25
CA GLN A 122 14.79 -8.32 34.15
C GLN A 122 15.67 -9.57 34.33
N GLU A 123 16.37 -10.02 33.29
CA GLU A 123 17.36 -11.11 33.36
C GLU A 123 18.60 -10.74 34.21
N GLU A 124 19.13 -9.52 34.09
CA GLU A 124 20.23 -9.03 34.96
C GLU A 124 19.84 -8.96 36.45
N SER A 125 18.59 -8.60 36.74
CA SER A 125 18.07 -8.56 38.11
C SER A 125 17.90 -9.96 38.73
N ASN A 126 17.54 -10.97 37.92
CA ASN A 126 17.39 -12.37 38.35
C ASN A 126 18.75 -13.09 38.50
N ALA A 127 19.75 -12.75 37.69
CA ALA A 127 21.11 -13.26 37.84
C ALA A 127 21.76 -12.80 39.17
N SER A 128 21.47 -11.58 39.62
CA SER A 128 22.03 -11.00 40.84
C SER A 128 21.49 -11.62 42.15
N LYS A 129 20.28 -12.22 42.15
CA LYS A 129 19.71 -12.90 43.33
C LYS A 129 20.23 -14.33 43.56
N LYS A 130 20.82 -14.97 42.55
CA LYS A 130 21.37 -16.35 42.69
C LYS A 130 22.80 -16.39 43.27
N GLY A 131 23.48 -15.25 43.35
CA GLY A 131 24.86 -15.12 43.86
C GLY A 131 25.01 -15.07 45.39
N ARG A 132 23.93 -14.89 46.16
CA ARG A 132 23.99 -14.62 47.62
C ARG A 132 23.60 -15.80 48.52
N LYS A 133 23.85 -17.05 48.10
CA LYS A 133 23.61 -18.24 48.95
C LYS A 133 24.76 -19.26 49.03
N LYS A 134 25.95 -18.94 48.50
CA LYS A 134 27.16 -19.80 48.59
C LYS A 134 28.36 -19.03 49.17
N LEU A 135 28.24 -18.42 50.35
CA LEU A 135 29.38 -17.85 51.08
C LEU A 135 29.06 -17.80 52.59
N LYS A 136 28.69 -18.94 53.18
CA LYS A 136 28.66 -19.06 54.65
C LYS A 136 28.78 -20.51 55.14
N GLU A 137 29.72 -21.30 54.61
CA GLU A 137 30.14 -22.53 55.31
C GLU A 137 31.46 -23.06 54.74
N LYS A 138 32.59 -22.57 55.25
CA LYS A 138 33.87 -23.33 55.35
C LYS A 138 34.98 -22.45 55.95
N GLU A 139 35.00 -22.37 57.27
CA GLU A 139 36.26 -22.20 57.99
C GLU A 139 36.21 -22.95 59.32
N LYS A 140 36.55 -24.24 59.24
CA LYS A 140 37.09 -25.08 60.33
C LYS A 140 37.20 -26.52 59.83
N ARG A 141 38.40 -26.93 59.44
CA ARG A 141 39.13 -28.05 60.05
C ARG A 141 40.32 -28.49 59.18
N LYS A 142 41.45 -28.49 59.86
CA LYS A 142 42.78 -28.96 59.46
C LYS A 142 42.80 -30.50 59.54
N LYS A 143 43.64 -31.10 58.69
CA LYS A 143 44.32 -32.42 58.83
C LYS A 143 43.61 -33.65 58.20
N GLY A 144 44.33 -34.32 57.29
CA GLY A 144 44.27 -35.78 57.12
C GLY A 144 44.09 -36.32 55.69
N ASN A 145 45.21 -36.75 55.10
CA ASN A 145 45.43 -38.03 54.39
C ASN A 145 44.79 -38.35 53.01
N THR A 146 45.71 -38.70 52.10
CA THR A 146 45.70 -39.60 50.91
C THR A 146 44.42 -40.38 50.57
N VAL A 147 43.97 -40.40 49.30
CA VAL A 147 44.25 -41.42 48.23
C VAL A 147 43.36 -41.20 46.97
N SER A 148 43.97 -41.50 45.82
CA SER A 148 43.47 -42.01 44.52
C SER A 148 42.20 -41.57 43.76
N SER A 149 42.48 -41.36 42.46
CA SER A 149 41.81 -41.80 41.21
C SER A 149 40.54 -41.13 40.68
N GLU A 150 40.72 -40.64 39.43
CA GLU A 150 39.90 -40.81 38.20
C GLU A 150 38.45 -40.28 38.25
N ASP A 151 37.86 -39.65 37.24
CA ASP A 151 38.19 -39.09 35.93
C ASP A 151 36.87 -38.37 35.53
N GLU A 152 36.87 -37.19 34.91
CA GLU A 152 35.94 -36.88 33.81
C GLU A 152 36.07 -35.46 33.20
N ALA A 153 35.82 -35.46 31.89
CA ALA A 153 35.15 -34.44 31.08
C ALA A 153 35.86 -33.09 30.77
N LYS A 154 36.59 -33.14 29.66
CA LYS A 154 36.38 -32.36 28.43
C LYS A 154 35.63 -31.00 28.52
N ASN A 155 36.42 -29.98 28.16
CA ASN A 155 36.21 -29.02 27.07
C ASN A 155 35.57 -27.66 27.42
N ALA A 156 36.37 -26.59 27.23
CA ALA A 156 35.84 -25.28 26.87
C ALA A 156 36.88 -24.39 26.14
N ARG A 157 36.60 -24.16 24.86
CA ARG A 157 36.42 -22.83 24.23
C ARG A 157 37.61 -21.90 23.96
N LYS A 158 37.41 -21.21 22.82
CA LYS A 158 37.55 -19.76 22.54
C LYS A 158 38.85 -19.36 21.82
N LYS A 159 38.81 -19.05 20.52
CA LYS A 159 38.36 -17.81 19.83
C LYS A 159 39.29 -16.61 20.03
N GLN A 160 39.93 -16.22 18.95
CA GLN A 160 40.45 -14.90 18.54
C GLN A 160 40.60 -14.99 17.00
N LYS A 161 40.50 -13.99 16.12
CA LYS A 161 40.49 -12.51 16.15
C LYS A 161 40.17 -12.03 14.71
N LYS A 162 40.15 -10.69 14.53
CA LYS A 162 40.13 -9.86 13.29
C LYS A 162 38.72 -9.37 12.90
N GLY A 163 38.45 -8.08 12.62
CA GLY A 163 39.31 -6.92 12.38
C GLY A 163 39.48 -6.68 10.87
N GLY A 164 38.88 -5.60 10.35
CA GLY A 164 39.09 -5.13 8.97
C GLY A 164 38.00 -4.19 8.47
N SER A 165 38.29 -2.89 8.46
CA SER A 165 37.53 -1.82 7.79
C SER A 165 37.81 -1.82 6.29
N VAL A 166 36.82 -1.44 5.47
CA VAL A 166 37.02 -0.67 4.23
C VAL A 166 35.84 0.27 4.01
N ALA A 167 36.16 1.51 3.66
CA ALA A 167 35.25 2.54 3.19
C ALA A 167 35.07 2.44 1.65
N SER A 168 33.99 3.00 1.12
CA SER A 168 34.02 3.66 -0.19
C SER A 168 32.80 4.56 -0.38
N ALA A 169 33.07 5.73 -0.94
CA ALA A 169 32.16 6.82 -1.25
C ALA A 169 31.86 6.89 -2.76
N SER A 170 30.65 7.38 -3.07
CA SER A 170 30.24 8.28 -4.16
C SER A 170 30.82 8.14 -5.59
N SER A 171 29.95 8.15 -6.62
CA SER A 171 29.86 9.23 -7.64
C SER A 171 28.95 8.93 -8.86
N THR A 172 28.14 9.94 -9.20
CA THR A 172 27.63 10.48 -10.49
C THR A 172 27.88 9.77 -11.84
N GLY A 173 26.90 9.89 -12.76
CA GLY A 173 27.14 9.85 -14.22
C GLY A 173 25.86 9.85 -15.10
N ALA A 174 25.84 10.65 -16.16
CA ALA A 174 24.68 11.05 -16.99
C ALA A 174 24.68 10.46 -18.42
N VAL A 175 23.68 10.90 -19.22
CA VAL A 175 23.48 10.97 -20.71
C VAL A 175 22.95 9.78 -21.56
N GLY A 176 21.80 10.00 -22.23
CA GLY A 176 21.75 10.21 -23.70
C GLY A 176 21.03 9.19 -24.64
N GLY A 177 19.80 9.52 -25.07
CA GLY A 177 19.29 9.61 -26.47
C GLY A 177 19.13 8.39 -27.41
N GLY A 178 17.94 8.24 -28.04
CA GLY A 178 17.77 7.66 -29.38
C GLY A 178 16.45 6.88 -29.66
N ALA A 179 15.60 7.42 -30.56
CA ALA A 179 14.45 6.77 -31.22
C ALA A 179 14.92 5.59 -32.15
N GLN A 180 14.12 4.67 -32.74
CA GLN A 180 12.94 4.82 -33.65
C GLN A 180 12.33 3.43 -34.02
N VAL A 181 10.98 3.37 -34.22
CA VAL A 181 10.07 2.53 -35.09
C VAL A 181 10.18 0.97 -35.09
N ASP A 182 9.16 0.11 -35.25
CA ASP A 182 7.88 0.11 -36.02
C ASP A 182 6.91 -1.04 -35.58
N SER A 183 5.61 -0.73 -35.63
CA SER A 183 4.37 -1.51 -35.90
C SER A 183 4.05 -2.94 -35.42
N THR A 184 2.79 -3.04 -34.97
CA THR A 184 1.79 -4.14 -35.04
C THR A 184 1.92 -5.38 -34.13
N ALA A 185 1.05 -5.45 -33.10
CA ALA A 185 0.03 -6.51 -32.94
C ALA A 185 -0.79 -6.38 -31.63
N LEU A 186 -2.12 -6.22 -31.80
CA LEU A 186 -3.21 -6.77 -30.96
C LEU A 186 -3.21 -6.46 -29.45
N GLY A 187 -4.09 -5.52 -29.07
CA GLY A 187 -4.27 -5.01 -27.71
C GLY A 187 -4.72 -6.02 -26.65
N HIS A 188 -4.25 -5.77 -25.44
CA HIS A 188 -4.84 -6.17 -24.16
C HIS A 188 -5.27 -4.89 -23.42
N PRO A 189 -6.43 -4.86 -22.73
CA PRO A 189 -6.93 -3.68 -22.03
C PRO A 189 -6.26 -3.48 -20.66
N ALA A 190 -4.99 -3.85 -20.51
CA ALA A 190 -4.27 -3.82 -19.25
C ALA A 190 -3.16 -2.75 -19.20
N ASP A 191 -2.93 -2.01 -20.29
CA ASP A 191 -1.71 -1.19 -20.45
C ASP A 191 -1.95 0.33 -20.38
N VAL A 192 -2.86 0.78 -19.51
CA VAL A 192 -3.06 2.22 -19.24
C VAL A 192 -3.06 2.58 -17.76
N LEU A 193 -3.08 1.64 -16.82
CA LEU A 193 -2.93 1.94 -15.39
C LEU A 193 -2.24 0.77 -14.68
N ASP A 194 -0.92 0.62 -14.84
CA ASP A 194 -0.12 -0.20 -13.92
C ASP A 194 0.12 0.61 -12.64
N MET A 195 -0.96 0.74 -11.87
CA MET A 195 -0.92 1.20 -10.51
C MET A 195 -0.41 0.02 -9.67
N PRO A 196 0.73 0.14 -8.96
CA PRO A 196 1.24 -0.97 -8.17
C PRO A 196 0.18 -1.39 -7.15
N VAL A 197 -0.25 -2.65 -7.24
CA VAL A 197 -1.19 -3.25 -6.27
C VAL A 197 -0.64 -3.01 -4.87
N ASP A 198 -1.42 -2.31 -4.05
CA ASP A 198 -1.08 -2.02 -2.65
C ASP A 198 -0.78 -3.34 -1.92
N PRO A 199 0.45 -3.57 -1.45
CA PRO A 199 0.82 -4.79 -0.73
C PRO A 199 0.01 -5.04 0.55
N ASN A 200 -0.73 -4.05 1.04
CA ASN A 200 -1.52 -4.13 2.27
C ASN A 200 -3.01 -4.45 2.01
N GLU A 201 -3.44 -4.62 0.75
CA GLU A 201 -4.82 -4.99 0.45
C GLU A 201 -5.02 -6.52 0.61
N PRO A 202 -5.93 -6.97 1.50
CA PRO A 202 -6.17 -8.38 1.72
C PRO A 202 -6.68 -9.05 0.43
N THR A 203 -6.00 -10.11 0.01
CA THR A 203 -6.38 -10.87 -1.19
C THR A 203 -7.47 -11.87 -0.86
N TYR A 204 -8.49 -11.92 -1.71
CA TYR A 204 -9.64 -12.80 -1.59
C TYR A 204 -9.72 -13.77 -2.77
N CYS A 205 -10.67 -14.69 -2.68
CA CYS A 205 -10.98 -15.66 -3.71
C CYS A 205 -9.82 -16.64 -4.02
N LEU A 206 -10.07 -17.58 -4.93
CA LEU A 206 -9.08 -18.53 -5.45
C LEU A 206 -8.05 -17.86 -6.37
N CYS A 207 -8.36 -16.65 -6.86
CA CYS A 207 -7.48 -15.87 -7.73
C CYS A 207 -6.45 -15.04 -6.96
N HIS A 208 -6.51 -14.99 -5.62
CA HIS A 208 -5.63 -14.17 -4.79
C HIS A 208 -5.56 -12.72 -5.28
N GLN A 209 -6.71 -12.17 -5.64
CA GLN A 209 -6.85 -10.78 -6.07
C GLN A 209 -7.61 -10.00 -5.02
N VAL A 210 -7.50 -8.68 -5.09
CA VAL A 210 -8.29 -7.73 -4.30
C VAL A 210 -9.78 -7.91 -4.53
N SER A 211 -10.63 -7.34 -3.67
CA SER A 211 -12.08 -7.39 -3.84
C SER A 211 -12.51 -6.61 -5.09
N TYR A 212 -13.13 -7.27 -6.07
CA TYR A 212 -13.68 -6.59 -7.25
C TYR A 212 -15.05 -7.14 -7.65
N GLY A 213 -15.93 -6.25 -8.13
CA GLY A 213 -17.26 -6.62 -8.62
C GLY A 213 -18.17 -7.23 -7.53
N GLU A 214 -19.04 -8.16 -7.93
CA GLU A 214 -19.92 -8.88 -7.00
C GLU A 214 -19.18 -10.03 -6.30
N MET A 215 -19.29 -10.08 -4.97
CA MET A 215 -18.62 -11.07 -4.13
C MET A 215 -19.62 -11.87 -3.29
N ILE A 216 -19.29 -13.13 -3.04
CA ILE A 216 -20.06 -14.05 -2.20
C ILE A 216 -19.22 -14.58 -1.04
N GLY A 217 -19.81 -14.58 0.16
CA GLY A 217 -19.23 -15.18 1.35
C GLY A 217 -19.55 -16.67 1.43
N CYS A 218 -18.58 -17.48 1.81
CA CYS A 218 -18.77 -18.90 2.10
C CYS A 218 -19.34 -19.07 3.51
N ASP A 219 -20.49 -19.74 3.64
CA ASP A 219 -21.17 -19.98 4.92
C ASP A 219 -20.50 -21.03 5.83
N ASN A 220 -19.26 -21.42 5.52
CA ASN A 220 -18.47 -22.31 6.37
C ASN A 220 -17.57 -21.46 7.27
N PRO A 221 -17.75 -21.46 8.60
CA PRO A 221 -16.95 -20.66 9.53
C PRO A 221 -15.47 -21.06 9.55
N ASP A 222 -15.14 -22.27 9.10
CA ASP A 222 -13.76 -22.76 8.99
C ASP A 222 -13.15 -22.52 7.58
N CYS A 223 -13.73 -21.63 6.77
CA CYS A 223 -13.20 -21.33 5.44
C CYS A 223 -12.02 -20.35 5.52
N PRO A 224 -10.82 -20.68 5.01
CA PRO A 224 -9.65 -19.80 5.14
C PRO A 224 -9.69 -18.56 4.23
N ILE A 225 -10.55 -18.53 3.21
CA ILE A 225 -10.62 -17.44 2.22
C ILE A 225 -11.87 -16.57 2.44
N GLU A 226 -12.95 -17.17 2.95
CA GLU A 226 -14.25 -16.56 3.27
C GLU A 226 -15.00 -15.89 2.11
N TRP A 227 -14.34 -15.17 1.20
CA TRP A 227 -14.94 -14.35 0.15
C TRP A 227 -14.46 -14.71 -1.25
N PHE A 228 -15.37 -14.73 -2.23
CA PHE A 228 -15.09 -15.15 -3.60
C PHE A 228 -15.80 -14.25 -4.62
N HIS A 229 -15.15 -13.96 -5.75
CA HIS A 229 -15.77 -13.24 -6.87
C HIS A 229 -16.76 -14.12 -7.62
N PHE A 230 -17.90 -13.55 -8.00
CA PHE A 230 -18.94 -14.23 -8.77
C PHE A 230 -18.37 -14.90 -10.03
N ALA A 231 -17.58 -14.16 -10.82
CA ALA A 231 -16.94 -14.67 -12.02
C ALA A 231 -15.97 -15.84 -11.74
N CYS A 232 -15.23 -15.80 -10.63
CA CYS A 232 -14.27 -16.86 -10.27
C CYS A 232 -14.95 -18.16 -9.81
N VAL A 233 -16.17 -18.08 -9.27
CA VAL A 233 -16.94 -19.25 -8.82
C VAL A 233 -18.11 -19.60 -9.74
N GLY A 234 -18.18 -18.97 -10.92
CA GLY A 234 -19.21 -19.24 -11.94
C GLY A 234 -20.62 -18.81 -11.54
N LEU A 235 -20.74 -17.84 -10.64
CA LEU A 235 -22.02 -17.22 -10.29
C LEU A 235 -22.24 -15.98 -11.16
N THR A 236 -23.47 -15.80 -11.61
CA THR A 236 -23.93 -14.58 -12.31
C THR A 236 -25.03 -13.84 -11.56
N THR A 237 -25.65 -14.48 -10.57
CA THR A 237 -26.65 -13.87 -9.70
C THR A 237 -26.50 -14.40 -8.29
N LYS A 238 -26.89 -13.58 -7.30
CA LYS A 238 -26.84 -13.97 -5.88
C LYS A 238 -27.69 -15.23 -5.65
N PRO A 239 -27.08 -16.35 -5.22
CA PRO A 239 -27.83 -17.56 -4.91
C PRO A 239 -28.75 -17.32 -3.70
N LYS A 240 -29.93 -17.95 -3.72
CA LYS A 240 -30.86 -17.90 -2.59
C LYS A 240 -30.50 -18.98 -1.58
N GLY A 241 -30.14 -18.58 -0.36
CA GLY A 241 -29.81 -19.49 0.74
C GLY A 241 -28.31 -19.60 1.00
N LYS A 242 -27.90 -20.68 1.69
CA LYS A 242 -26.51 -20.89 2.08
C LYS A 242 -25.65 -21.29 0.89
N TRP A 243 -24.51 -20.64 0.71
CA TRP A 243 -23.54 -20.93 -0.34
C TRP A 243 -22.20 -21.36 0.25
N TYR A 244 -21.57 -22.34 -0.40
CA TYR A 244 -20.29 -22.89 0.01
C TYR A 244 -19.32 -22.87 -1.17
N CYS A 245 -18.06 -22.53 -0.91
CA CYS A 245 -17.04 -22.52 -1.94
C CYS A 245 -16.72 -23.95 -2.43
N PRO A 246 -16.07 -24.12 -3.59
CA PRO A 246 -15.73 -25.44 -4.13
C PRO A 246 -14.91 -26.31 -3.17
N LYS A 247 -14.02 -25.71 -2.36
CA LYS A 247 -13.23 -26.42 -1.34
C LYS A 247 -14.13 -26.93 -0.20
N CYS A 248 -14.90 -26.06 0.43
CA CYS A 248 -15.79 -26.44 1.52
C CYS A 248 -16.92 -27.40 1.09
N THR A 249 -17.35 -27.32 -0.17
CA THR A 249 -18.33 -28.28 -0.72
C THR A 249 -17.74 -29.69 -0.88
N GLN A 250 -16.46 -29.80 -1.25
CA GLN A 250 -15.77 -31.10 -1.35
C GLN A 250 -15.48 -31.70 0.04
N ASP A 251 -15.07 -30.88 1.00
CA ASP A 251 -14.75 -31.34 2.36
C ASP A 251 -15.98 -31.88 3.08
N ARG A 252 -17.17 -31.29 2.85
CA ARG A 252 -18.44 -31.79 3.39
C ARG A 252 -18.94 -33.07 2.73
N LYS A 253 -18.48 -33.40 1.52
CA LYS A 253 -18.84 -34.66 0.83
C LYS A 253 -17.94 -35.84 1.20
N LYS A 254 -16.76 -35.57 1.78
CA LYS A 254 -15.80 -36.58 2.25
C LYS A 254 -16.02 -37.00 3.71
N LYS A 255 -17.00 -36.41 4.38
CA LYS A 255 -17.33 -36.63 5.80
C LYS A 255 -18.70 -37.25 5.90
#